data_AF-J6ILI5-F1
#
_entry.id   AF-J6ILI5-F1
#
_cell.length_a   1.000
_cell.length_b   1.000
_cell.length_c   1.000
_cell.angle_alpha   90.00
_cell.angle_beta   90.00
_cell.angle_gamma   90.00
#
_symmetry.space_group_name_H-M   'P 1'
#
loop_
_entity.id
_entity.type
_entity.pdbx_description
1 polymer ?
#
loop_
_entity_poly.entity_id
_entity_poly.type
_entity_poly.pdbx_seq_one_letter_code
_entity_poly.pdbx_strand_id
1 'polypeptide(L)'
;MGPFDIILLGIALSMDAFAVGVSLRAVGADILSSSLIIAAATFLVCLAALRIGRRFGIVLGDRAQMAGGLVLVAIGVKALLS
;
A
#
# COMPACT_ATOMS: atom_id res chain seq x y z
N MET A 1 -0.31 14.00 14.05
CA MET A 1 0.74 13.04 13.65
C MET A 1 1.99 13.43 14.43
N GLY A 2 2.36 12.64 15.43
CA GLY A 2 3.61 12.87 16.16
C GLY A 2 4.83 12.39 15.36
N PRO A 3 6.06 12.77 15.73
CA PRO A 3 7.26 12.25 15.08
C PRO A 3 7.36 10.71 15.18
N PHE A 4 6.79 10.12 16.23
CA PHE A 4 6.72 8.67 16.40
C PHE A 4 5.83 7.95 15.37
N ASP A 5 4.70 8.55 14.94
CA ASP A 5 3.81 7.94 13.94
C ASP A 5 4.54 7.70 12.62
N ILE A 6 5.35 8.69 12.20
CA ILE A 6 6.05 8.65 10.91
C ILE A 6 7.16 7.59 10.95
N ILE A 7 7.84 7.45 12.09
CA ILE A 7 8.86 6.41 12.30
C ILE A 7 8.20 5.03 12.27
N LEU A 8 7.09 4.84 12.98
CA LEU A 8 6.39 3.55 13.03
C LEU A 8 5.80 3.18 11.66
N LEU A 9 5.22 4.14 10.94
CA LEU A 9 4.71 3.95 9.58
C LEU A 9 5.84 3.59 8.61
N GLY A 10 7.01 4.22 8.75
CA GLY A 10 8.19 3.91 7.95
C GLY A 10 8.69 2.48 8.20
N ILE A 11 8.76 2.04 9.45
CA ILE A 11 9.11 0.66 9.80
C ILE A 11 8.09 -0.32 9.22
N ALA A 12 6.79 -0.04 9.39
CA ALA A 12 5.71 -0.87 8.85
C ALA A 12 5.79 -1.02 7.33
N LEU A 13 6.00 0.09 6.60
CA LEU A 13 6.12 0.09 5.13
C LEU A 13 7.37 -0.66 4.65
N SER A 14 8.47 -0.61 5.42
CA SER A 14 9.69 -1.36 5.09
C SER A 14 9.49 -2.88 5.26
N MET A 15 8.73 -3.31 6.27
CA MET A 15 8.43 -4.74 6.47
C MET A 15 7.54 -5.29 5.35
N ASP A 16 6.59 -4.49 4.86
CA ASP A 16 5.73 -4.84 3.72
C ASP A 16 6.54 -5.07 2.44
N ALA A 17 7.45 -4.15 2.10
CA ALA A 17 8.33 -4.28 0.93
C ALA A 17 9.27 -5.51 1.04
N PHE A 18 9.74 -5.84 2.24
CA PHE A 18 10.56 -7.03 2.48
C PHE A 18 9.77 -8.33 2.28
N ALA A 19 8.54 -8.41 2.80
CA ALA A 19 7.69 -9.59 2.67
C ALA A 19 7.39 -9.91 1.20
N VAL A 20 7.02 -8.90 0.40
CA VAL A 20 6.78 -9.05 -1.05
C VAL A 20 8.04 -9.54 -1.78
N GLY A 21 9.22 -9.00 -1.43
CA GLY A 21 10.49 -9.43 -2.00
C GLY A 21 10.83 -10.89 -1.71
N VAL A 22 10.59 -11.36 -0.49
CA VAL A 22 10.78 -12.77 -0.10
C VAL A 22 9.75 -13.68 -0.77
N SER A 23 8.48 -13.28 -0.84
CA SER A 23 7.41 -14.04 -1.51
C SER A 23 7.69 -14.26 -3.00
N LEU A 24 8.26 -13.26 -3.70
CA LEU A 24 8.66 -13.41 -5.10
C LEU A 24 9.76 -14.46 -5.29
N ARG A 25 10.77 -14.46 -4.41
CA ARG A 25 11.84 -15.46 -4.43
C ARG A 25 11.32 -16.86 -4.11
N ALA A 26 10.28 -16.99 -3.28
CA ALA A 26 9.64 -18.25 -2.94
C ALA A 26 8.80 -18.85 -4.08
N VAL A 27 8.23 -18.03 -4.97
CA VAL A 27 7.43 -18.47 -6.13
C VAL A 27 8.30 -18.93 -7.32
N GLY A 28 9.61 -18.70 -7.29
CA GLY A 28 10.52 -19.19 -8.34
C GLY A 28 10.41 -18.45 -9.67
N ALA A 29 9.74 -17.29 -9.72
CA ALA A 29 9.74 -16.40 -10.86
C ALA A 29 11.07 -15.63 -10.93
N ASP A 30 11.55 -15.31 -12.14
CA ASP A 30 12.73 -14.47 -12.35
C ASP A 30 12.64 -13.19 -11.51
N ILE A 31 13.43 -13.14 -10.43
CA ILE A 31 13.42 -12.09 -9.40
C ILE A 31 13.58 -10.71 -10.03
N LEU A 32 14.43 -10.60 -11.05
CA LEU A 32 14.71 -9.35 -11.73
C LEU A 32 13.47 -8.85 -12.49
N SER A 33 12.84 -9.71 -13.28
CA SER A 33 11.71 -9.34 -14.14
C SER A 33 10.45 -9.04 -13.32
N SER A 34 10.15 -9.89 -12.34
CA SER A 34 8.95 -9.75 -11.51
C SER A 34 9.05 -8.55 -10.56
N SER A 35 10.23 -8.32 -9.96
CA SER A 35 10.46 -7.16 -9.11
C SER A 35 10.37 -5.85 -9.90
N LEU A 36 10.89 -5.81 -11.13
CA LEU A 36 10.80 -4.61 -11.98
C LEU A 36 9.36 -4.24 -12.31
N ILE A 37 8.53 -5.23 -12.65
CA ILE A 37 7.12 -5.01 -13.01
C ILE A 37 6.33 -4.51 -11.80
N ILE A 38 6.52 -5.11 -10.63
CA ILE A 38 5.84 -4.67 -9.40
C ILE A 38 6.34 -3.29 -8.98
N ALA A 39 7.65 -3.03 -9.01
CA ALA A 39 8.19 -1.71 -8.69
C ALA A 39 7.62 -0.64 -9.64
N ALA A 40 7.58 -0.92 -10.94
CA ALA A 40 7.00 0.00 -11.93
C ALA A 40 5.50 0.20 -11.74
N ALA A 41 4.73 -0.87 -11.48
CA ALA A 41 3.31 -0.81 -11.23
C ALA A 41 3.00 -0.02 -9.95
N THR A 42 3.66 -0.35 -8.83
CA THR A 42 3.51 0.35 -7.55
C THR A 42 3.93 1.81 -7.66
N PHE A 43 4.99 2.12 -8.41
CA PHE A 43 5.40 3.50 -8.65
C PHE A 43 4.35 4.28 -9.44
N LEU A 44 3.83 3.72 -10.53
CA LEU A 44 2.76 4.33 -11.34
C LEU A 44 1.48 4.52 -10.52
N VAL A 45 1.08 3.49 -9.75
CA VAL A 45 -0.10 3.55 -8.87
C VAL A 45 0.10 4.59 -7.78
N CYS A 46 1.25 4.66 -7.11
CA CYS A 46 1.55 5.70 -6.14
C CYS A 46 1.50 7.10 -6.76
N LEU A 47 2.06 7.28 -7.96
CA LEU A 47 2.02 8.57 -8.65
C LEU A 47 0.58 9.00 -8.98
N ALA A 48 -0.23 8.07 -9.48
CA ALA A 48 -1.64 8.29 -9.75
C ALA A 48 -2.43 8.54 -8.46
N ALA A 49 -2.22 7.75 -7.43
CA ALA A 49 -2.83 7.88 -6.11
C ALA A 49 -2.48 9.20 -5.44
N LEU A 50 -1.25 9.72 -5.58
CA LEU A 50 -0.86 11.02 -5.03
C LEU A 50 -1.56 12.17 -5.78
N ARG A 51 -1.63 12.08 -7.12
CA ARG A 51 -2.33 13.05 -7.97
C ARG A 51 -3.83 13.11 -7.66
N ILE A 52 -4.46 11.95 -7.57
CA ILE A 52 -5.88 11.78 -7.24
C ILE A 52 -6.11 12.18 -5.79
N GLY A 53 -5.29 11.70 -4.86
CA GLY A 53 -5.37 12.00 -3.42
C GLY A 53 -5.24 13.49 -3.11
N ARG A 54 -4.37 14.24 -3.81
CA ARG A 54 -4.32 15.70 -3.68
C ARG A 54 -5.59 16.40 -4.17
N ARG A 55 -6.25 15.88 -5.21
CA ARG A 55 -7.51 16.46 -5.74
C ARG A 55 -8.70 16.11 -4.85
N PHE A 56 -8.81 14.84 -4.48
CA PHE A 56 -9.90 14.33 -3.64
C PHE A 56 -9.75 14.73 -2.17
N GLY A 57 -8.53 14.92 -1.66
CA GLY A 57 -8.30 15.39 -0.28
C GLY A 57 -8.85 16.78 0.00
N ILE A 58 -9.02 17.62 -1.03
CA ILE A 58 -9.61 18.96 -0.90
C ILE A 58 -11.15 18.90 -0.88
N VAL A 59 -11.76 17.88 -1.51
CA VAL A 59 -13.22 17.79 -1.72
C VAL A 59 -13.89 16.77 -0.78
N LEU A 60 -13.16 15.74 -0.33
CA LEU A 60 -13.72 14.57 0.34
C LEU A 60 -13.20 14.35 1.78
N GLY A 61 -12.48 15.33 2.37
CA GLY A 61 -11.74 15.21 3.64
C GLY A 61 -12.35 14.26 4.69
N ASP A 62 -13.59 14.50 5.11
CA ASP A 62 -14.26 13.68 6.13
C ASP A 62 -14.83 12.35 5.60
N ARG A 63 -15.42 12.34 4.39
CA ARG A 63 -16.06 11.13 3.84
C ARG A 63 -15.08 10.11 3.28
N ALA A 64 -13.95 10.55 2.73
CA ALA A 64 -12.90 9.66 2.24
C ALA A 64 -12.24 8.88 3.37
N GLN A 65 -12.08 9.48 4.56
CA GLN A 65 -11.50 8.79 5.71
C GLN A 65 -12.40 7.65 6.19
N MET A 66 -13.72 7.87 6.28
CA MET A 66 -14.69 6.80 6.59
C MET A 66 -14.74 5.72 5.50
N ALA A 67 -14.77 6.10 4.23
CA ALA A 67 -14.80 5.13 3.12
C ALA A 67 -13.53 4.27 3.07
N GLY A 68 -12.36 4.88 3.27
CA GLY A 68 -11.08 4.15 3.34
C GLY A 68 -11.02 3.18 4.53
N GLY A 69 -11.51 3.60 5.71
CA GLY A 69 -11.63 2.73 6.88
C GLY A 69 -12.55 1.53 6.64
N LEU A 70 -13.71 1.74 6.02
CA LEU A 70 -14.64 0.67 5.69
C LEU A 70 -14.04 -0.35 4.72
N VAL A 71 -13.33 0.11 3.69
CA VAL A 71 -12.63 -0.76 2.73
C VAL A 71 -11.52 -1.57 3.42
N LEU A 72 -10.76 -0.96 4.33
CA LEU A 72 -9.74 -1.66 5.11
C LEU A 72 -10.32 -2.76 6.00
N VAL A 73 -11.44 -2.49 6.68
CA VAL A 73 -12.16 -3.51 7.47
C VAL A 73 -12.64 -4.64 6.58
N ALA A 74 -13.21 -4.31 5.41
CA ALA A 74 -13.68 -5.31 4.46
C ALA A 74 -12.53 -6.21 3.97
N ILE A 75 -11.38 -5.65 3.59
CA ILE A 75 -10.20 -6.43 3.16
C ILE A 75 -9.68 -7.33 4.29
N GLY A 76 -9.58 -6.81 5.52
CA GLY A 76 -9.11 -7.58 6.68
C GLY A 76 -10.02 -8.76 7.03
N VAL A 77 -11.33 -8.56 6.98
CA VAL A 77 -12.32 -9.64 7.18
C VAL A 77 -12.21 -10.70 6.07
N LYS A 78 -12.07 -10.27 4.82
CA LYS A 78 -11.90 -11.15 3.65
C LYS A 78 -10.62 -11.98 3.73
N ALA A 79 -9.56 -11.44 4.32
CA ALA A 79 -8.29 -12.14 4.54
C ALA A 79 -8.34 -13.16 5.68
N LEU A 80 -9.19 -12.96 6.70
CA LEU A 80 -9.39 -13.92 7.79
C LEU A 80 -10.32 -15.09 7.41
N LEU A 81 -11.27 -14.84 6.49
CA LEU A 81 -12.24 -15.84 6.00
C LEU A 81 -11.70 -16.70 4.84
N SER A 82 -10.55 -16.36 4.27
CA SER A 82 -9.93 -17.07 3.14
C SER A 82 -8.67 -17.80 3.59
#